data_AF-A0A2D2DJB2-F1
#
_entry.id   AF-A0A2D2DJB2-F1
#
_cell.length_a   1.000
_cell.length_b   1.000
_cell.length_c   1.000
_cell.angle_alpha   90.00
_cell.angle_beta   90.00
_cell.angle_gamma   90.00
#
_symmetry.space_group_name_H-M   'P 1'
#
loop_
_entity.id
_entity.type
_entity.pdbx_description
1 polymer ?
#
loop_
_entity_poly.entity_id
_entity_poly.type
_entity_poly.pdbx_seq_one_letter_code
_entity_poly.pdbx_strand_id
1 'polypeptide(L)'
;MSDTAEKIALGAVDRAPYEIPYLFRRLPEHFSSHSPLAEADRPVAEATAHHASNASDTLIHGLAAIGHVLMQAGLNAEGRVSGNHLARLGDLITHMAIEVEFLHDLEFRLNGALGAGRQAGVNSAASTNSCGGAA
;
A
#
# COMPACT_ATOMS: atom_id res chain seq x y z
N MET A 1 4.61 15.76 -25.04
CA MET A 1 3.25 15.49 -24.51
C MET A 1 3.15 14.13 -23.78
N SER A 2 4.27 13.57 -23.25
CA SER A 2 4.25 12.24 -22.59
C SER A 2 4.11 12.28 -21.06
N ASP A 3 4.51 13.36 -20.39
CA ASP A 3 4.56 13.38 -18.91
C ASP A 3 3.19 13.36 -18.23
N THR A 4 2.17 13.96 -18.85
CA THR A 4 0.85 14.06 -18.22
C THR A 4 0.08 12.73 -18.27
N ALA A 5 0.33 11.90 -19.28
CA ALA A 5 -0.33 10.60 -19.42
C ALA A 5 0.25 9.56 -18.46
N GLU A 6 1.56 9.57 -18.24
CA GLU A 6 2.23 8.69 -17.27
C GLU A 6 1.81 9.04 -15.83
N LYS A 7 1.66 10.33 -15.52
CA LYS A 7 1.17 10.81 -14.22
C LYS A 7 -0.30 10.47 -13.95
N ILE A 8 -1.13 10.35 -14.99
CA ILE A 8 -2.54 9.91 -14.87
C ILE A 8 -2.63 8.38 -14.73
N ALA A 9 -1.73 7.63 -15.37
CA ALA A 9 -1.70 6.16 -15.26
C ALA A 9 -1.32 5.66 -13.87
N LEU A 10 -0.40 6.35 -13.18
CA LEU A 10 0.06 6.04 -11.82
C LEU A 10 -0.98 6.31 -10.71
N GLY A 11 -2.16 6.85 -11.07
CA GLY A 11 -3.25 7.18 -10.12
C GLY A 11 -4.51 6.35 -10.28
N ALA A 12 -4.58 5.42 -11.24
CA ALA A 12 -5.79 4.63 -11.49
C ALA A 12 -5.97 3.52 -10.44
N VAL A 13 -6.91 3.74 -9.51
CA VAL A 13 -7.29 2.83 -8.41
C VAL A 13 -7.56 1.40 -8.91
N ASP A 14 -8.29 1.28 -10.04
CA ASP A 14 -8.72 -0.01 -10.61
C ASP A 14 -7.58 -0.88 -11.16
N ARG A 15 -6.36 -0.33 -11.26
CA ARG A 15 -5.19 -1.03 -11.81
C ARG A 15 -4.19 -1.45 -10.75
N ALA A 16 -4.44 -1.18 -9.46
CA ALA A 16 -3.49 -1.49 -8.40
C ALA A 16 -2.91 -2.93 -8.44
N PRO A 17 -3.71 -4.00 -8.69
CA PRO A 17 -3.16 -5.35 -8.81
C PRO A 17 -2.15 -5.54 -9.96
N TYR A 18 -2.28 -4.76 -11.04
CA TYR A 18 -1.39 -4.80 -12.20
C TYR A 18 -0.18 -3.90 -12.04
N GLU A 19 -0.35 -2.74 -11.40
CA GLU A 19 0.70 -1.72 -11.26
C GLU A 19 1.67 -2.04 -10.12
N ILE A 20 1.19 -2.62 -9.01
CA ILE A 20 2.04 -2.92 -7.85
C ILE A 20 3.25 -3.79 -8.23
N PRO A 21 3.11 -4.94 -8.93
CA PRO A 21 4.27 -5.75 -9.30
C PRO A 21 5.26 -5.03 -10.22
N TYR A 22 4.76 -4.15 -11.09
CA TYR A 22 5.59 -3.35 -11.99
C TYR A 22 6.38 -2.29 -11.23
N LEU A 23 5.71 -1.53 -10.35
CA LEU A 23 6.34 -0.50 -9.53
C LEU A 23 7.29 -1.09 -8.50
N PHE A 24 6.95 -2.24 -7.93
CA PHE A 24 7.80 -2.94 -6.96
C PHE A 24 9.16 -3.32 -7.56
N ARG A 25 9.21 -3.71 -8.85
CA ARG A 25 10.47 -3.98 -9.56
C ARG A 25 11.32 -2.74 -9.82
N ARG A 26 10.72 -1.55 -9.73
CA ARG A 26 11.39 -0.26 -9.93
C ARG A 26 11.82 0.39 -8.61
N LEU A 27 11.39 -0.15 -7.47
CA LEU A 27 11.88 0.29 -6.17
C LEU A 27 13.33 -0.18 -5.97
N PRO A 28 14.12 0.56 -5.16
CA PRO A 28 15.43 0.09 -4.74
C PRO A 28 15.35 -1.29 -4.10
N GLU A 29 16.27 -2.18 -4.46
CA GLU A 29 16.31 -3.56 -3.94
C GLU A 29 16.39 -3.60 -2.41
N HIS A 30 16.99 -2.58 -1.82
CA HIS A 30 17.10 -2.39 -0.38
C HIS A 30 16.62 -1.00 0.01
N PHE A 31 15.35 -0.89 0.42
CA PHE A 31 14.83 0.30 1.07
C PHE A 31 14.42 -0.01 2.52
N SER A 32 14.58 1.00 3.38
CA SER A 32 14.22 0.95 4.79
C SER A 32 13.22 2.05 5.09
N SER A 33 12.26 1.77 5.97
CA SER A 33 11.33 2.77 6.51
C SER A 33 12.04 3.88 7.30
N HIS A 34 13.30 3.67 7.66
CA HIS A 34 14.10 4.59 8.47
C HIS A 34 15.18 5.33 7.68
N SER A 35 15.34 5.01 6.38
CA SER A 35 16.35 5.64 5.53
C SER A 35 15.68 6.44 4.42
N PRO A 36 16.14 7.66 4.12
CA PRO A 36 15.58 8.45 3.06
C PRO A 36 15.79 7.77 1.69
N LEU A 37 14.75 7.77 0.87
CA LEU A 37 14.86 7.40 -0.54
C LEU A 37 15.61 8.48 -1.31
N ALA A 38 16.33 8.09 -2.37
CA ALA A 38 16.87 9.05 -3.31
C ALA A 38 15.73 9.81 -4.01
N GLU A 39 15.94 11.09 -4.32
CA GLU A 39 14.90 11.94 -4.94
C GLU A 39 14.34 11.35 -6.25
N ALA A 40 15.17 10.62 -7.00
CA ALA A 40 14.75 9.93 -8.22
C ALA A 40 13.76 8.76 -7.98
N ASP A 41 13.80 8.13 -6.80
CA ASP A 41 12.98 6.95 -6.47
C ASP A 41 11.66 7.34 -5.79
N ARG A 42 11.55 8.58 -5.29
CA ARG A 42 10.36 9.06 -4.57
C ARG A 42 9.07 8.93 -5.38
N PRO A 43 9.00 9.30 -6.68
CA PRO A 43 7.75 9.19 -7.43
C PRO A 43 7.25 7.75 -7.56
N VAL A 44 8.17 6.79 -7.71
CA VAL A 44 7.83 5.35 -7.78
C VAL A 44 7.34 4.86 -6.42
N ALA A 45 7.99 5.28 -5.33
CA ALA A 45 7.56 4.95 -3.98
C ALA A 45 6.19 5.54 -3.62
N GLU A 46 5.92 6.80 -3.99
CA GLU A 46 4.63 7.45 -3.80
C GLU A 46 3.52 6.73 -4.56
N ALA A 47 3.75 6.41 -5.84
CA ALA A 47 2.79 5.64 -6.63
C ALA A 47 2.55 4.24 -6.04
N THR A 48 3.61 3.55 -5.60
CA THR A 48 3.48 2.22 -4.99
C THR A 48 2.68 2.28 -3.70
N ALA A 49 2.95 3.24 -2.82
CA ALA A 49 2.21 3.41 -1.57
C ALA A 49 0.72 3.70 -1.84
N HIS A 50 0.44 4.57 -2.81
CA HIS A 50 -0.93 4.89 -3.20
C HIS A 50 -1.67 3.66 -3.77
N HIS A 51 -1.03 2.88 -4.64
CA HIS A 51 -1.64 1.65 -5.15
C HIS A 51 -1.82 0.59 -4.05
N ALA A 52 -0.87 0.47 -3.11
CA ALA A 52 -0.97 -0.45 -1.98
C ALA A 52 -2.18 -0.12 -1.10
N SER A 53 -2.35 1.15 -0.73
CA SER A 53 -3.50 1.65 0.03
C SER A 53 -4.83 1.39 -0.69
N ASN A 54 -4.90 1.67 -2.00
CA ASN A 54 -6.10 1.42 -2.79
C ASN A 54 -6.46 -0.07 -2.88
N ALA A 55 -5.45 -0.93 -3.04
CA ALA A 55 -5.65 -2.38 -3.10
C ALA A 55 -6.09 -2.93 -1.75
N SER A 56 -5.50 -2.47 -0.63
CA SER A 56 -5.90 -2.90 0.71
C SER A 56 -7.33 -2.47 1.02
N ASP A 57 -7.71 -1.24 0.69
CA ASP A 57 -9.09 -0.75 0.87
C ASP A 57 -10.09 -1.60 0.07
N THR A 58 -9.77 -1.92 -1.18
CA THR A 58 -10.62 -2.77 -2.03
C THR A 58 -10.79 -4.16 -1.42
N LEU A 59 -9.72 -4.78 -0.94
CA LEU A 59 -9.76 -6.10 -0.31
C LEU A 59 -10.55 -6.08 1.00
N ILE A 60 -10.39 -5.05 1.84
CA ILE A 60 -11.14 -4.88 3.09
C ILE A 60 -12.64 -4.74 2.81
N HIS A 61 -13.03 -3.92 1.84
CA HIS A 61 -14.43 -3.80 1.43
C HIS A 61 -14.98 -5.13 0.88
N GLY A 62 -14.19 -5.85 0.08
CA GLY A 62 -14.53 -7.17 -0.43
C GLY A 62 -14.75 -8.20 0.68
N LEU A 63 -13.84 -8.25 1.67
CA LEU A 63 -13.95 -9.10 2.85
C LEU A 63 -15.22 -8.79 3.66
N ALA A 64 -15.54 -7.51 3.86
CA ALA A 64 -16.77 -7.10 4.53
C ALA A 64 -18.02 -7.59 3.77
N ALA A 65 -18.05 -7.42 2.44
CA ALA A 65 -19.15 -7.90 1.61
C ALA A 65 -19.30 -9.43 1.66
N ILE A 66 -18.20 -10.18 1.64
CA ILE A 66 -18.22 -11.64 1.81
C ILE A 66 -18.77 -12.02 3.19
N GLY A 67 -18.37 -11.32 4.25
CA GLY A 67 -18.92 -11.51 5.59
C GLY A 67 -20.44 -11.32 5.63
N HIS A 68 -20.96 -10.28 4.96
CA HIS A 68 -22.40 -10.06 4.84
C HIS A 68 -23.11 -11.21 4.10
N VAL A 69 -22.54 -11.69 2.99
CA VAL A 69 -23.10 -12.83 2.23
C VAL A 69 -23.11 -14.10 3.07
N LEU A 70 -22.02 -14.40 3.79
CA LEU A 70 -21.93 -15.57 4.66
C LEU A 70 -22.95 -15.52 5.81
N MET A 71 -23.14 -14.34 6.40
CA MET A 71 -24.15 -14.13 7.44
C MET A 71 -25.56 -14.38 6.89
N GLN A 72 -25.90 -13.83 5.72
CA GLN A 72 -27.20 -14.07 5.09
C GLN A 72 -27.41 -15.55 4.72
N ALA A 73 -26.37 -16.21 4.21
CA ALA A 73 -26.41 -17.63 3.89
C ALA A 73 -26.62 -18.49 5.15
N GLY A 74 -25.96 -18.16 6.26
CA GLY A 74 -26.11 -18.86 7.54
C GLY A 74 -27.48 -18.67 8.20
N LEU A 75 -28.14 -17.53 7.97
CA LEU A 75 -29.49 -17.25 8.48
C LEU A 75 -30.61 -17.85 7.59
N ASN A 76 -30.28 -18.34 6.39
CA ASN A 76 -31.26 -18.97 5.51
C ASN A 76 -31.53 -20.42 5.95
N ALA A 77 -32.70 -20.65 6.56
CA ALA A 77 -33.14 -21.96 7.05
C ALA A 77 -33.25 -23.03 5.95
N GLU A 78 -33.39 -22.64 4.68
CA GLU A 78 -33.47 -23.52 3.51
C GLU A 78 -32.10 -23.75 2.85
N GLY A 79 -31.13 -22.88 3.17
CA GLY A 79 -29.82 -22.81 2.53
C GLY A 79 -28.83 -23.84 3.07
N ARG A 80 -28.80 -25.03 2.47
CA ARG A 80 -27.69 -25.97 2.70
C ARG A 80 -26.47 -25.56 1.90
N VAL A 81 -25.54 -24.82 2.52
CA VAL A 81 -24.22 -24.61 1.93
C VAL A 81 -23.36 -25.86 2.17
N SER A 82 -22.82 -26.43 1.09
CA SER A 82 -21.88 -27.55 1.21
C SER A 82 -20.68 -27.15 2.06
N GLY A 83 -20.28 -28.01 3.01
CA GLY A 83 -19.08 -27.79 3.83
C GLY A 83 -17.81 -27.58 3.00
N ASN A 84 -17.74 -28.16 1.79
CA ASN A 84 -16.64 -27.91 0.86
C ASN A 84 -16.62 -26.45 0.36
N HIS A 85 -17.79 -25.87 0.04
CA HIS A 85 -17.85 -24.45 -0.37
C HIS A 85 -17.48 -23.52 0.78
N LEU A 86 -17.90 -23.83 2.00
CA LEU A 86 -17.51 -23.07 3.19
C LEU A 86 -15.99 -23.14 3.44
N ALA A 87 -15.38 -24.33 3.31
CA ALA A 87 -13.94 -24.48 3.44
C ALA A 87 -13.18 -23.63 2.39
N ARG A 88 -13.63 -23.67 1.12
CA ARG A 88 -13.02 -22.86 0.05
C ARG A 88 -13.19 -21.35 0.23
N LEU A 89 -14.32 -20.91 0.79
CA LEU A 89 -14.52 -19.52 1.17
C LEU A 89 -13.61 -19.13 2.34
N GLY A 90 -13.43 -20.01 3.33
CA GLY A 90 -12.46 -19.84 4.40
C GLY A 90 -11.04 -19.66 3.87
N ASP A 91 -10.58 -20.56 2.99
CA ASP A 91 -9.26 -20.48 2.35
C ASP A 91 -9.05 -19.13 1.63
N LEU A 92 -10.07 -18.68 0.87
CA LEU A 92 -10.01 -17.41 0.14
C LEU A 92 -9.93 -16.21 1.09
N ILE A 93 -10.74 -16.18 2.16
CA ILE A 93 -10.72 -15.12 3.17
C ILE A 93 -9.35 -15.05 3.85
N THR A 94 -8.77 -16.20 4.20
CA THR A 94 -7.42 -16.27 4.76
C THR A 94 -6.38 -15.70 3.80
N HIS A 95 -6.48 -16.03 2.51
CA HIS A 95 -5.55 -15.51 1.51
C HIS A 95 -5.65 -13.98 1.37
N MET A 96 -6.87 -13.44 1.24
CA MET A 96 -7.09 -11.99 1.16
C MET A 96 -6.62 -11.25 2.41
N ALA A 97 -6.78 -11.83 3.61
CA ALA A 97 -6.28 -11.23 4.85
C ALA A 97 -4.75 -11.09 4.86
N ILE A 98 -4.03 -12.12 4.40
CA ILE A 98 -2.56 -12.09 4.26
C ILE A 98 -2.14 -11.02 3.24
N GLU A 99 -2.85 -10.90 2.12
CA GLU A 99 -2.57 -9.88 1.11
C GLU A 99 -2.78 -8.45 1.67
N VAL A 100 -3.86 -8.22 2.42
CA VAL A 100 -4.10 -6.93 3.10
C VAL A 100 -2.97 -6.58 4.05
N GLU A 101 -2.52 -7.54 4.87
CA GLU A 101 -1.40 -7.33 5.79
C GLU A 101 -0.11 -6.95 5.05
N PHE A 102 0.20 -7.65 3.96
CA PHE A 102 1.33 -7.32 3.10
C PHE A 102 1.24 -5.90 2.52
N LEU A 103 0.06 -5.52 2.02
CA LEU A 103 -0.15 -4.19 1.42
C LEU A 103 -0.02 -3.07 2.45
N HIS A 104 -0.54 -3.27 3.67
CA HIS A 104 -0.36 -2.32 4.77
C HIS A 104 1.11 -2.21 5.21
N ASP A 105 1.85 -3.32 5.32
CA ASP A 105 3.28 -3.27 5.64
C ASP A 105 4.06 -2.53 4.55
N LEU A 106 3.77 -2.82 3.28
CA LEU A 106 4.40 -2.16 2.15
C LEU A 106 4.14 -0.64 2.17
N GLU A 107 2.89 -0.24 2.33
CA GLU A 107 2.49 1.16 2.44
C GLU A 107 3.21 1.84 3.61
N PHE A 108 3.17 1.23 4.80
CA PHE A 108 3.81 1.75 6.00
C PHE A 108 5.30 1.98 5.78
N ARG A 109 6.01 1.01 5.20
CA ARG A 109 7.45 1.10 4.96
C ARG A 109 7.80 2.19 3.95
N LEU A 110 7.04 2.31 2.87
CA LEU A 110 7.24 3.34 1.85
C LEU A 110 6.97 4.73 2.42
N ASN A 111 5.88 4.91 3.16
CA ASN A 111 5.55 6.19 3.80
C ASN A 111 6.61 6.59 4.83
N GLY A 112 7.16 5.64 5.58
CA GLY A 112 8.30 5.86 6.47
C GLY A 112 9.53 6.38 5.72
N ALA A 113 9.93 5.70 4.64
CA ALA A 113 11.09 6.06 3.84
C ALA A 113 10.93 7.44 3.15
N LEU A 114 9.71 7.74 2.65
CA LEU A 114 9.35 9.04 2.08
C LEU A 114 9.37 10.17 3.12
N GLY A 115 9.05 9.86 4.38
CA GLY A 115 9.06 10.77 5.52
C GLY A 115 10.46 11.04 6.08
N ALA A 116 11.35 10.04 6.08
CA ALA A 116 12.72 10.15 6.61
C ALA A 116 13.52 11.26 5.92
N GLY A 117 13.33 11.46 4.60
CA GLY A 117 13.97 12.55 3.86
C GLY A 117 13.54 13.95 4.30
N ARG A 118 12.30 14.12 4.77
CA ARG A 118 11.81 15.42 5.26
C ARG A 118 12.48 15.79 6.58
N GLN A 119 12.70 14.81 7.46
CA GLN A 119 13.37 15.04 8.75
C GLN A 119 14.87 15.34 8.57
N ALA A 120 15.54 14.66 7.62
CA ALA A 120 16.94 14.94 7.30
C ALA A 120 17.14 16.37 6.76
N GLY A 121 16.25 16.84 5.88
CA GLY A 121 16.28 18.22 5.36
C GLY A 121 16.04 19.29 6.43
N VAL A 122 15.10 19.05 7.36
CA VAL A 122 14.81 19.97 8.48
C VAL A 122 15.99 20.03 9.46
N ASN A 123 16.58 18.89 9.81
CA ASN A 123 17.73 18.86 10.72
C ASN A 123 18.99 19.49 10.11
N SER A 124 19.19 19.35 8.79
CA SER A 124 20.29 20.01 8.08
C SER A 124 20.14 21.54 8.04
N ALA A 125 18.92 22.05 7.81
CA ALA A 125 18.64 23.49 7.79
C ALA A 125 18.72 24.13 9.18
N ALA A 126 18.39 23.38 10.24
CA ALA A 126 18.54 23.84 11.62
C ALA A 126 20.02 23.91 12.05
N SER A 127 20.86 22.97 11.60
CA SER A 127 22.29 22.93 11.94
C SER A 127 23.09 24.08 11.33
N THR A 128 22.75 24.54 10.13
CA THR A 128 23.42 25.68 9.48
C THR A 128 23.17 27.02 10.15
N ASN A 129 22.10 27.16 10.93
CA ASN A 129 21.75 28.41 11.63
C ASN A 129 22.41 28.55 13.02
N SER A 130 23.18 27.55 13.49
CA SER A 130 23.74 27.53 14.85
C SER A 130 25.20 28.00 14.95
N CYS A 131 25.88 28.36 13.86
CA CYS A 131 27.32 28.68 13.88
C CYS A 131 27.70 30.15 13.60
N GLY A 132 26.73 31.07 13.50
CA GLY A 132 26.99 32.50 13.25
C GLY A 132 26.83 33.36 14.50
N GLY A 133 27.76 33.30 15.46
CA GLY A 133 27.64 34.08 16.68
C GLY A 133 28.87 34.04 17.60
N ALA A 134 30.04 34.41 17.09
CA ALA A 134 31.15 34.86 17.93
C ALA A 134 32.13 35.71 17.09
N ALA A 135 31.96 37.03 17.16
CA ALA A 135 33.00 38.03 16.95
C ALA A 135 32.61 39.30 17.70
#